data_AF-A0A661CGK9-F1
#
_entry.id   AF-A0A661CGK9-F1
#
_cell.length_a   1.000
_cell.length_b   1.000
_cell.length_c   1.000
_cell.angle_alpha   90.00
_cell.angle_beta   90.00
_cell.angle_gamma   90.00
#
_symmetry.space_group_name_H-M   'P 1'
#
loop_
_entity.id
_entity.type
_entity.pdbx_description
1 polymer ?
#
loop_
_entity_poly.entity_id
_entity_poly.type
_entity_poly.pdbx_seq_one_letter_code
_entity_poly.pdbx_strand_id
1 'polypeptide(L)'
;ADLAEPLIATISVNHPLIYKGYAVYQASFSDGGSEITLEAFPLDNNAGNQPVTFETKVFENRQMHWDEQSLRLEITSFRPFNINPDPTEEEPGRIRNFGPSFGFKLREDTGEALEYLTYMLPVQRDGRSFYLSGVRSSPAEEFGYLYLPVDDDDSLSEFNHFLQRLHDKYVVEVIAQEMMLETLAAVETSGAQLEQSLQDTLTTLVAMFIRGGFTEVGEFIETSLPETEQDTLGSAYLSMLREMLARIYFSGLEISESEPVNNAQLLFLQDAVDAIGSLQRYGSPVFFLLSDYVHVEASGLQIARSPGKPVVYLGCALLIIGIFLLFYLPQRRFWVIVKENKSGSDLLLAGMSNRNPREFDTFFKHISQTLRRVSGNSD
;
A
#
# COMPACT_ATOMS: atom_id res chain seq x y z
N ALA A 1 -46.32 -6.17 11.49
CA ALA A 1 -46.15 -6.63 12.87
C ALA A 1 -44.70 -6.49 13.25
N ASP A 2 -44.43 -6.03 14.47
CA ASP A 2 -43.10 -6.16 15.06
C ASP A 2 -42.87 -7.62 15.42
N LEU A 3 -41.61 -8.05 15.32
CA LEU A 3 -41.25 -9.42 15.65
C LEU A 3 -41.36 -9.61 17.17
N ALA A 4 -41.84 -10.77 17.60
CA ALA A 4 -41.88 -11.12 19.02
C ALA A 4 -40.47 -11.26 19.63
N GLU A 5 -39.47 -11.55 18.79
CA GLU A 5 -38.06 -11.65 19.16
C GLU A 5 -37.18 -10.88 18.15
N PRO A 6 -35.98 -10.42 18.55
CA PRO A 6 -35.04 -9.74 17.66
C PRO A 6 -34.63 -10.64 16.48
N LEU A 7 -34.56 -10.07 15.28
CA LEU A 7 -34.03 -10.80 14.12
C LEU A 7 -32.50 -10.89 14.24
N ILE A 8 -31.99 -12.12 14.39
CA ILE A 8 -30.56 -12.40 14.37
C ILE A 8 -30.20 -12.93 12.98
N ALA A 9 -29.28 -12.26 12.30
CA ALA A 9 -28.79 -12.67 10.99
C ALA A 9 -27.31 -12.29 10.82
N THR A 10 -26.53 -13.19 10.23
CA THR A 10 -25.16 -12.90 9.80
C THR A 10 -25.19 -12.25 8.43
N ILE A 11 -24.59 -11.07 8.30
CA ILE A 11 -24.37 -10.40 7.02
C ILE A 11 -22.92 -10.70 6.59
N SER A 12 -22.73 -11.09 5.34
CA SER A 12 -21.41 -11.31 4.76
C SER A 12 -21.33 -10.75 3.34
N VAL A 13 -20.12 -10.70 2.79
CA VAL A 13 -19.87 -10.20 1.44
C VAL A 13 -20.78 -10.91 0.44
N ASN A 14 -21.50 -10.14 -0.38
CA ASN A 14 -22.51 -10.61 -1.36
C ASN A 14 -23.76 -11.30 -0.78
N HIS A 15 -23.92 -11.35 0.55
CA HIS A 15 -25.08 -11.94 1.23
C HIS A 15 -25.75 -10.91 2.15
N PRO A 16 -26.56 -9.97 1.59
CA PRO A 16 -27.24 -8.96 2.39
C PRO A 16 -28.41 -9.54 3.18
N LEU A 17 -28.70 -8.93 4.33
CA LEU A 17 -29.95 -9.18 5.03
C LEU A 17 -31.10 -8.49 4.29
N ILE A 18 -32.08 -9.26 3.82
CA ILE A 18 -33.31 -8.73 3.22
C ILE A 18 -34.42 -8.74 4.26
N TYR A 19 -34.92 -7.56 4.64
CA TYR A 19 -36.00 -7.43 5.62
C TYR A 19 -36.95 -6.29 5.25
N LYS A 20 -38.26 -6.59 5.18
CA LYS A 20 -39.33 -5.60 4.86
C LYS A 20 -39.03 -4.74 3.61
N GLY A 21 -38.39 -5.31 2.58
CA GLY A 21 -38.04 -4.61 1.34
C GLY A 21 -36.80 -3.72 1.41
N TYR A 22 -36.11 -3.73 2.55
CA TYR A 22 -34.76 -3.19 2.72
C TYR A 22 -33.73 -4.31 2.54
N ALA A 23 -32.59 -3.95 1.96
CA ALA A 23 -31.41 -4.78 1.88
C ALA A 23 -30.30 -4.11 2.69
N VAL A 24 -29.78 -4.80 3.70
CA VAL A 24 -28.66 -4.34 4.52
C VAL A 24 -27.41 -5.07 4.05
N TYR A 25 -26.48 -4.31 3.50
CA TYR A 25 -25.20 -4.78 2.97
C TYR A 25 -24.08 -4.43 3.94
N GLN A 26 -23.08 -5.30 4.03
CA GLN A 26 -21.75 -4.89 4.49
C GLN A 26 -21.06 -4.16 3.33
N ALA A 27 -20.87 -2.86 3.48
CA ALA A 27 -20.27 -1.99 2.46
C ALA A 27 -18.75 -1.88 2.60
N SER A 28 -18.23 -1.99 3.81
CA SER A 28 -16.80 -1.94 4.08
C SER A 28 -16.45 -2.76 5.31
N PHE A 29 -15.16 -3.11 5.39
CA PHE A 29 -14.52 -3.64 6.58
C PHE A 29 -13.23 -2.84 6.77
N SER A 30 -13.05 -2.28 7.95
CA SER A 30 -11.91 -1.42 8.27
C SER A 30 -11.48 -1.63 9.70
N ASP A 31 -10.34 -1.04 10.04
CA ASP A 31 -9.97 -0.85 11.43
C ASP A 31 -11.03 0.02 12.13
N GLY A 32 -11.38 -0.34 13.36
CA GLY A 32 -12.38 0.32 14.21
C GLY A 32 -11.82 1.20 15.30
N GLY A 33 -10.53 1.52 15.25
CA GLY A 33 -9.80 2.21 16.31
C GLY A 33 -8.99 1.23 17.16
N SER A 34 -8.24 0.32 16.52
CA SER A 34 -7.34 -0.61 17.21
C SER A 34 -6.41 0.13 18.15
N GLU A 35 -6.17 -0.44 19.32
CA GLU A 35 -5.21 0.09 20.29
C GLU A 35 -3.84 -0.49 19.95
N ILE A 36 -2.82 0.36 19.85
CA ILE A 36 -1.45 -0.05 19.52
C ILE A 36 -0.48 0.56 20.52
N THR A 37 0.51 -0.23 20.92
CA THR A 37 1.64 0.21 21.73
C THR A 37 2.83 0.37 20.81
N LEU A 38 3.33 1.60 20.72
CA LEU A 38 4.46 1.95 19.87
C LEU A 38 5.69 2.25 20.72
N GLU A 39 6.84 1.84 20.22
CA GLU A 39 8.15 2.23 20.72
C GLU A 39 8.82 3.16 19.71
N ALA A 40 9.12 4.38 20.14
CA ALA A 40 9.79 5.39 19.31
C ALA A 40 11.30 5.30 19.50
N PHE A 41 11.99 4.70 18.54
CA PHE A 41 13.44 4.63 18.49
C PHE A 41 14.02 5.93 17.91
N PRO A 42 14.94 6.62 18.59
CA PRO A 42 15.49 7.87 18.10
C PRO A 42 16.35 7.67 16.84
N LEU A 43 16.12 8.51 15.84
CA LEU A 43 16.93 8.61 14.61
C LEU A 43 17.72 9.91 14.52
N ASP A 44 17.46 10.85 15.43
CA ASP A 44 18.13 12.15 15.54
C ASP A 44 18.28 12.51 17.02
N ASN A 45 19.28 13.32 17.35
CA ASN A 45 19.56 13.84 18.70
C ASN A 45 18.39 14.58 19.32
N ASN A 46 17.56 15.24 18.50
CA ASN A 46 16.39 15.97 18.97
C ASN A 46 15.34 15.04 19.59
N ALA A 47 15.35 13.75 19.25
CA ALA A 47 14.47 12.74 19.82
C ALA A 47 14.98 12.11 21.12
N GLY A 48 16.20 12.45 21.56
CA GLY A 48 16.86 11.86 22.72
C GLY A 48 17.63 10.58 22.40
N ASN A 49 18.16 9.92 23.44
CA ASN A 49 19.11 8.81 23.28
C ASN A 49 18.52 7.44 23.68
N GLN A 50 17.25 7.35 24.03
CA GLN A 50 16.63 6.12 24.49
C GLN A 50 15.25 5.96 23.83
N PRO A 51 14.84 4.73 23.48
CA PRO A 51 13.50 4.48 23.00
C PRO A 51 12.44 4.88 24.02
N VAL A 52 11.30 5.38 23.55
CA VAL A 52 10.16 5.74 24.39
C VAL A 52 8.93 4.97 23.96
N THR A 53 8.35 4.20 24.88
CA THR A 53 7.12 3.44 24.64
C THR A 53 5.88 4.27 25.03
N PHE A 54 4.84 4.21 24.19
CA PHE A 54 3.54 4.80 24.49
C PHE A 54 2.39 4.07 23.80
N GLU A 55 1.20 4.16 24.39
CA GLU A 55 -0.04 3.63 23.82
C GLU A 55 -0.74 4.70 22.98
N THR A 56 -1.38 4.32 21.87
CA THR A 56 -2.23 5.18 21.03
C THR A 56 -3.30 4.33 20.33
N LYS A 57 -4.27 4.96 19.66
CA LYS A 57 -5.27 4.26 18.83
C LYS A 57 -5.20 4.64 17.38
N VAL A 58 -5.65 3.75 16.50
CA VAL A 58 -5.93 4.10 15.10
C VAL A 58 -6.98 5.20 15.06
N PHE A 59 -6.74 6.21 14.21
CA PHE A 59 -7.49 7.47 14.09
C PHE A 59 -7.35 8.45 15.27
N GLU A 60 -6.48 8.16 16.24
CA GLU A 60 -6.09 9.13 17.27
C GLU A 60 -5.01 10.08 16.74
N ASN A 61 -5.10 11.34 17.16
CA ASN A 61 -4.09 12.35 16.90
C ASN A 61 -3.38 12.70 18.21
N ARG A 62 -2.05 12.75 18.18
CA ARG A 62 -1.21 13.07 19.34
C ARG A 62 -0.19 14.14 18.96
N GLN A 63 -0.06 15.17 19.80
CA GLN A 63 1.05 16.12 19.66
C GLN A 63 2.31 15.51 20.28
N MET A 64 3.38 15.44 19.49
CA MET A 64 4.69 14.98 19.91
C MET A 64 5.65 16.16 19.93
N HIS A 65 6.48 16.24 20.96
CA HIS A 65 7.47 17.30 21.13
C HIS A 65 8.85 16.65 21.20
N TRP A 66 9.73 17.01 20.27
CA TRP A 66 11.12 16.56 20.18
C TRP A 66 12.01 17.80 20.15
N ASP A 67 12.55 18.16 21.32
CA ASP A 67 13.27 19.40 21.55
C ASP A 67 12.49 20.64 21.06
N GLU A 68 13.01 21.36 20.06
CA GLU A 68 12.34 22.53 19.46
C GLU A 68 11.29 22.15 18.40
N GLN A 69 11.22 20.89 17.98
CA GLN A 69 10.29 20.40 16.97
C GLN A 69 8.99 19.88 17.59
N SER A 70 7.87 20.29 17.00
CA SER A 70 6.54 19.84 17.39
C SER A 70 5.84 19.24 16.16
N LEU A 71 5.57 17.93 16.16
CA LEU A 71 4.79 17.30 15.09
C LEU A 71 3.56 16.61 15.67
N ARG A 72 2.48 16.65 14.89
CA ARG A 72 1.28 15.89 15.17
C ARG A 72 1.39 14.50 14.53
N LEU A 73 1.42 13.48 15.38
CA LEU A 73 1.28 12.08 15.00
C LEU A 73 -0.20 11.75 14.77
N GLU A 74 -0.52 11.20 13.61
CA GLU A 74 -1.86 10.74 13.23
C GLU A 74 -1.77 9.26 12.83
N ILE A 75 -2.29 8.34 13.64
CA ILE A 75 -2.31 6.92 13.25
C ILE A 75 -3.45 6.71 12.25
N THR A 76 -3.15 6.26 11.04
CA THR A 76 -4.14 6.22 9.95
C THR A 76 -4.70 4.83 9.69
N SER A 77 -3.94 3.78 10.01
CA SER A 77 -4.37 2.41 9.76
C SER A 77 -3.55 1.41 10.55
N PHE A 78 -4.15 0.27 10.86
CA PHE A 78 -3.47 -0.92 11.35
C PHE A 78 -3.94 -2.13 10.55
N ARG A 79 -3.03 -3.09 10.34
CA ARG A 79 -3.33 -4.41 9.77
C ARG A 79 -2.54 -5.45 10.54
N PRO A 80 -3.16 -6.51 11.08
CA PRO A 80 -2.44 -7.54 11.83
C PRO A 80 -1.58 -8.47 10.96
N PHE A 81 -1.87 -8.54 9.65
CA PHE A 81 -1.09 -9.32 8.70
C PHE A 81 -1.08 -8.63 7.32
N ASN A 82 0.03 -8.77 6.60
CA ASN A 82 0.25 -8.14 5.31
C ASN A 82 0.83 -9.14 4.33
N ILE A 83 -0.05 -9.75 3.53
CA ILE A 83 0.31 -10.77 2.56
C ILE A 83 0.23 -10.13 1.17
N ASN A 84 1.37 -9.62 0.70
CA ASN A 84 1.46 -8.88 -0.55
C ASN A 84 2.69 -9.34 -1.34
N PRO A 85 2.77 -9.02 -2.66
CA PRO A 85 4.04 -9.02 -3.36
C PRO A 85 5.04 -8.13 -2.62
N ASP A 86 6.31 -8.45 -2.79
CA ASP A 86 7.36 -7.69 -2.16
C ASP A 86 7.38 -6.25 -2.68
N PRO A 87 7.11 -5.22 -1.85
CA PRO A 87 7.03 -3.84 -2.34
C PRO A 87 8.39 -3.30 -2.81
N THR A 88 9.47 -4.05 -2.57
CA THR A 88 10.84 -3.65 -2.88
C THR A 88 11.46 -4.47 -4.01
N GLU A 89 10.79 -5.51 -4.51
CA GLU A 89 11.29 -6.35 -5.60
C GLU A 89 10.42 -6.23 -6.85
N GLU A 90 11.03 -6.38 -8.02
CA GLU A 90 10.34 -6.36 -9.32
C GLU A 90 9.65 -7.70 -9.65
N GLU A 91 9.54 -8.63 -8.69
CA GLU A 91 8.91 -9.95 -8.87
C GLU A 91 7.51 -10.02 -8.23
N PRO A 92 6.44 -9.54 -8.91
CA PRO A 92 5.09 -9.48 -8.34
C PRO A 92 4.48 -10.84 -7.99
N GLY A 93 5.09 -11.94 -8.41
CA GLY A 93 4.64 -13.31 -8.11
C GLY A 93 5.04 -13.82 -6.72
N ARG A 94 6.02 -13.19 -6.06
CA ARG A 94 6.53 -13.64 -4.76
C ARG A 94 5.76 -12.98 -3.62
N ILE A 95 4.66 -13.62 -3.22
CA ILE A 95 3.84 -13.16 -2.10
C ILE A 95 4.50 -13.62 -0.79
N ARG A 96 4.71 -12.68 0.14
CA ARG A 96 5.18 -12.99 1.51
C ARG A 96 4.37 -12.24 2.56
N ASN A 97 4.41 -12.74 3.78
CA ASN A 97 3.80 -12.07 4.93
C ASN A 97 4.82 -11.12 5.57
N PHE A 98 4.47 -9.84 5.65
CA PHE A 98 5.25 -8.78 6.30
C PHE A 98 4.82 -8.52 7.75
N GLY A 99 3.97 -9.40 8.29
CA GLY A 99 3.45 -9.30 9.64
C GLY A 99 2.49 -8.13 9.83
N PRO A 100 2.32 -7.68 11.08
CA PRO A 100 1.57 -6.46 11.33
C PRO A 100 2.18 -5.26 10.60
N SER A 101 1.32 -4.34 10.18
CA SER A 101 1.74 -3.04 9.69
C SER A 101 0.85 -1.95 10.25
N PHE A 102 1.38 -0.76 10.37
CA PHE A 102 0.58 0.42 10.65
C PHE A 102 1.01 1.57 9.76
N GLY A 103 0.03 2.38 9.41
CA GLY A 103 0.22 3.63 8.69
C GLY A 103 0.07 4.78 9.66
N PHE A 104 0.91 5.81 9.50
CA PHE A 104 0.82 7.03 10.28
C PHE A 104 1.20 8.23 9.44
N LYS A 105 0.84 9.43 9.92
CA LYS A 105 1.31 10.69 9.38
C LYS A 105 2.01 11.47 10.47
N LEU A 106 3.09 12.14 10.11
CA LEU A 106 3.69 13.19 10.91
C LEU A 106 3.41 14.51 10.22
N ARG A 107 2.73 15.41 10.93
CA ARG A 107 2.35 16.72 10.43
C ARG A 107 3.04 17.81 11.20
N GLU A 108 3.68 18.72 10.49
CA GLU A 108 4.26 19.94 11.05
C GLU A 108 3.17 20.97 11.39
N ASP A 109 3.52 21.92 12.26
CA ASP A 109 2.65 23.06 12.57
C ASP A 109 2.36 23.95 11.36
N THR A 110 3.21 23.91 10.33
CA THR A 110 3.01 24.54 9.01
C THR A 110 1.86 23.90 8.22
N GLY A 111 1.47 22.67 8.57
CA GLY A 111 0.42 21.89 7.94
C GLY A 111 0.91 20.82 6.96
N GLU A 112 2.19 20.86 6.57
CA GLU A 112 2.83 19.83 5.74
C GLU A 112 2.86 18.49 6.49
N ALA A 113 2.66 17.39 5.77
CA ALA A 113 2.66 16.06 6.38
C ALA A 113 3.28 15.00 5.48
N LEU A 114 4.12 14.17 6.08
CA LEU A 114 4.62 12.94 5.47
C LEU A 114 3.76 11.77 5.91
N GLU A 115 3.48 10.86 4.97
CA GLU A 115 2.74 9.63 5.22
C GLU A 115 3.71 8.45 5.23
N TYR A 116 3.52 7.59 6.22
CA TYR A 116 4.39 6.46 6.50
C TYR A 116 3.61 5.15 6.54
N LEU A 117 4.28 4.06 6.18
CA LEU A 117 3.79 2.69 6.31
C LEU A 117 4.92 1.78 6.79
N THR A 118 4.82 1.29 8.03
CA THR A 118 5.85 0.46 8.64
C THR A 118 5.42 -0.99 8.73
N TYR A 119 6.33 -1.92 8.42
CA TYR A 119 6.14 -3.36 8.49
C TYR A 119 6.94 -3.97 9.64
N MET A 120 6.32 -4.88 10.39
CA MET A 120 6.86 -5.39 11.66
C MET A 120 7.58 -6.73 11.56
N LEU A 121 7.58 -7.38 10.39
CA LEU A 121 8.52 -8.48 10.12
C LEU A 121 9.66 -7.96 9.25
N PRO A 122 10.93 -8.19 9.65
CA PRO A 122 12.08 -7.85 8.84
C PRO A 122 12.03 -8.46 7.44
N VAL A 123 12.48 -7.67 6.47
CA VAL A 123 12.58 -8.06 5.08
C VAL A 123 13.99 -8.55 4.77
N GLN A 124 14.08 -9.65 4.01
CA GLN A 124 15.36 -10.19 3.57
C GLN A 124 15.78 -9.57 2.23
N ARG A 125 17.02 -9.09 2.15
CA ARG A 125 17.68 -8.62 0.92
C ARG A 125 19.13 -9.09 0.91
N ASP A 126 19.52 -9.83 -0.13
CA ASP A 126 20.87 -10.40 -0.27
C ASP A 126 21.34 -11.21 0.97
N GLY A 127 20.41 -11.89 1.64
CA GLY A 127 20.68 -12.67 2.85
C GLY A 127 20.81 -11.85 4.15
N ARG A 128 20.43 -10.57 4.12
CA ARG A 128 20.47 -9.65 5.27
C ARG A 128 19.06 -9.16 5.61
N SER A 129 18.81 -8.97 6.91
CA SER A 129 17.50 -8.61 7.45
C SER A 129 17.38 -7.10 7.69
N PHE A 130 16.23 -6.51 7.34
CA PHE A 130 15.97 -5.09 7.52
C PHE A 130 14.57 -4.83 8.07
N TYR A 131 14.43 -3.91 9.02
CA TYR A 131 13.13 -3.28 9.26
C TYR A 131 12.80 -2.33 8.11
N LEU A 132 11.52 -2.29 7.72
CA LEU A 132 11.06 -1.57 6.54
C LEU A 132 10.00 -0.53 6.91
N SER A 133 10.26 0.73 6.54
CA SER A 133 9.27 1.81 6.61
C SER A 133 9.25 2.60 5.30
N GLY A 134 8.08 2.71 4.69
CA GLY A 134 7.87 3.58 3.53
C GLY A 134 7.53 4.99 3.98
N VAL A 135 8.00 6.00 3.24
CA VAL A 135 7.60 7.41 3.37
C VAL A 135 7.17 7.98 2.01
N ARG A 136 6.18 8.87 1.99
CA ARG A 136 5.79 9.67 0.81
C ARG A 136 5.21 11.02 1.22
N SER A 137 5.30 12.00 0.32
CA SER A 137 4.74 13.34 0.54
C SER A 137 3.28 13.45 0.11
N SER A 138 2.86 12.60 -0.84
CA SER A 138 1.54 12.63 -1.45
C SER A 138 1.02 11.23 -1.74
N PRO A 139 -0.31 10.98 -1.63
CA PRO A 139 -0.91 9.68 -1.99
C PRO A 139 -0.71 9.26 -3.45
N ALA A 140 -0.38 10.21 -4.34
CA ALA A 140 -0.10 9.93 -5.75
C ALA A 140 1.32 9.40 -5.99
N GLU A 141 2.22 9.53 -5.02
CA GLU A 141 3.60 9.06 -5.09
C GLU A 141 3.71 7.63 -4.56
N GLU A 142 4.68 6.90 -5.10
CA GLU A 142 5.13 5.63 -4.54
C GLU A 142 5.91 5.87 -3.24
N PHE A 143 5.89 4.88 -2.35
CA PHE A 143 6.66 4.97 -1.11
C PHE A 143 8.16 4.87 -1.41
N GLY A 144 8.92 5.83 -0.86
CA GLY A 144 10.35 5.68 -0.68
C GLY A 144 10.63 4.89 0.58
N TYR A 145 11.39 3.80 0.48
CA TYR A 145 11.63 2.92 1.63
C TYR A 145 12.95 3.22 2.35
N LEU A 146 12.85 3.34 3.68
CA LEU A 146 13.96 3.25 4.61
C LEU A 146 14.15 1.78 5.02
N TYR A 147 15.39 1.32 4.95
CA TYR A 147 15.82 -0.01 5.39
C TYR A 147 16.73 0.18 6.59
N LEU A 148 16.31 -0.28 7.75
CA LEU A 148 17.16 -0.26 8.94
C LEU A 148 17.74 -1.66 9.16
N PRO A 149 19.07 -1.84 9.14
CA PRO A 149 19.68 -3.15 9.30
C PRO A 149 19.37 -3.71 10.68
N VAL A 150 19.10 -5.01 10.70
CA VAL A 150 18.81 -5.77 11.91
C VAL A 150 20.10 -6.46 12.36
N ASP A 151 20.41 -6.36 13.65
CA ASP A 151 21.58 -7.02 14.25
C ASP A 151 21.33 -8.51 14.53
N ASP A 152 22.36 -9.21 15.03
CA ASP A 152 22.32 -10.66 15.28
C ASP A 152 21.26 -11.07 16.34
N ASP A 153 20.78 -10.12 17.14
CA ASP A 153 19.74 -10.30 18.16
C ASP A 153 18.32 -9.94 17.65
N ASP A 154 18.15 -9.83 16.33
CA ASP A 154 16.91 -9.40 15.67
C ASP A 154 16.42 -7.99 16.08
N SER A 155 17.36 -7.10 16.43
CA SER A 155 17.09 -5.77 16.99
C SER A 155 17.72 -4.61 16.19
N LEU A 156 17.43 -3.38 16.62
CA LEU A 156 18.03 -2.14 16.08
C LEU A 156 19.13 -1.58 17.00
N SER A 157 19.58 -2.36 17.98
CA SER A 157 20.45 -1.87 19.05
C SER A 157 21.81 -1.46 18.52
N GLU A 158 22.42 -2.29 17.68
CA GLU A 158 23.73 -2.00 17.10
C GLU A 158 23.70 -0.77 16.18
N PHE A 159 22.67 -0.67 15.33
CA PHE A 159 22.43 0.49 14.47
C PHE A 159 22.30 1.77 15.30
N ASN A 160 21.46 1.75 16.34
CA ASN A 160 21.22 2.89 17.21
C ASN A 160 22.49 3.29 17.98
N HIS A 161 23.27 2.34 18.49
CA HIS A 161 24.54 2.65 19.14
C HIS A 161 25.55 3.30 18.20
N PHE A 162 25.63 2.84 16.95
CA PHE A 162 26.47 3.49 15.95
C PHE A 162 26.01 4.91 15.65
N LEU A 163 24.70 5.10 15.44
CA LEU A 163 24.11 6.42 15.19
C LEU A 163 24.35 7.38 16.37
N GLN A 164 24.20 6.93 17.60
CA GLN A 164 24.49 7.73 18.80
C GLN A 164 25.95 8.15 18.89
N ARG A 165 26.90 7.25 18.57
CA ARG A 165 28.33 7.58 18.52
C ARG A 165 28.65 8.62 17.44
N LEU A 166 28.00 8.55 16.28
CA LEU A 166 28.14 9.55 15.22
C LEU A 166 27.66 10.92 15.68
N HIS A 167 26.60 10.96 16.47
CA HIS A 167 26.04 12.19 17.00
C HIS A 167 26.80 12.75 18.22
N ASP A 168 27.63 11.94 18.88
CA ASP A 168 28.45 12.36 20.02
C ASP A 168 29.70 13.11 19.55
N LYS A 169 29.68 14.43 19.70
CA LYS A 169 30.78 15.32 19.30
C LYS A 169 32.12 14.92 19.93
N TYR A 170 32.12 14.48 21.18
CA TYR A 170 33.35 14.10 21.86
C TYR A 170 33.96 12.84 21.24
N VAL A 171 33.13 11.83 20.94
CA VAL A 171 33.58 10.59 20.28
C VAL A 171 34.12 10.90 18.88
N VAL A 172 33.42 11.71 18.10
CA VAL A 172 33.86 12.11 16.76
C VAL A 172 35.18 12.89 16.83
N GLU A 173 35.34 13.84 17.75
CA GLU A 173 36.58 14.62 17.91
C GLU A 173 37.78 13.76 18.30
N VAL A 174 37.60 12.81 19.23
CA VAL A 174 38.65 11.89 19.69
C VAL A 174 39.12 10.99 18.54
N ILE A 175 38.19 10.35 17.83
CA ILE A 175 38.52 9.43 16.73
C ILE A 175 39.15 10.20 15.55
N ALA A 176 38.71 11.44 15.31
CA ALA A 176 39.29 12.28 14.27
C ALA A 176 40.73 12.67 14.62
N GLN A 177 41.00 12.94 15.90
CA GLN A 177 42.36 13.18 16.39
C GLN A 177 43.25 11.95 16.24
N GLU A 178 42.76 10.76 16.58
CA GLU A 178 43.52 9.50 16.42
C GLU A 178 43.87 9.23 14.95
N MET A 179 42.88 9.31 14.06
CA MET A 179 43.08 9.14 12.63
C MET A 179 44.07 10.17 12.04
N MET A 180 43.97 11.43 12.49
CA MET A 180 44.91 12.49 12.12
C MET A 180 46.34 12.18 12.58
N LEU A 181 46.53 11.77 13.84
CA LEU A 181 47.86 11.43 14.38
C LEU A 181 48.50 10.26 13.61
N GLU A 182 47.73 9.21 13.31
CA GLU A 182 48.21 8.07 12.52
C GLU A 182 48.59 8.47 11.10
N THR A 183 47.77 9.29 10.45
CA THR A 183 48.02 9.77 9.08
C THR A 183 49.29 10.61 9.02
N LEU A 184 49.51 11.48 10.01
CA LEU A 184 50.68 12.35 10.06
C LEU A 184 51.94 11.64 10.56
N ALA A 185 51.83 10.57 11.34
CA ALA A 185 52.97 9.73 11.70
C ALA A 185 53.62 9.08 10.46
N ALA A 186 52.88 8.93 9.36
CA ALA A 186 53.40 8.46 8.08
C ALA A 186 54.10 9.56 7.25
N VAL A 187 54.07 10.83 7.70
CA VAL A 187 54.61 11.99 6.97
C VAL A 187 55.74 12.64 7.79
N GLU A 188 56.95 12.73 7.21
CA GLU A 188 58.16 13.21 7.92
C GLU A 188 58.11 14.69 8.37
N THR A 189 57.16 15.49 7.89
CA THR A 189 57.04 16.91 8.24
C THR A 189 55.57 17.32 8.38
N SER A 190 55.07 17.36 9.61
CA SER A 190 53.75 17.87 9.97
C SER A 190 53.90 19.13 10.83
N GLY A 191 53.15 20.18 10.47
CA GLY A 191 53.05 21.41 11.26
C GLY A 191 51.70 21.48 11.98
N ALA A 192 51.65 22.17 13.12
CA ALA A 192 50.43 22.29 13.95
C ALA A 192 49.19 22.82 13.20
N GLN A 193 49.38 23.59 12.12
CA GLN A 193 48.28 24.08 11.28
C GLN A 193 47.67 22.97 10.39
N LEU A 194 48.48 22.02 9.93
CA LEU A 194 48.01 20.89 9.12
C LEU A 194 47.24 19.88 9.99
N GLU A 195 47.72 19.65 11.22
CA GLU A 195 47.04 18.85 12.24
C GLU A 195 45.61 19.36 12.45
N GLN A 196 45.47 20.63 12.84
CA GLN A 196 44.15 21.22 13.09
C GLN A 196 43.25 21.17 11.85
N SER A 197 43.79 21.50 10.67
CA SER A 197 43.01 21.50 9.43
C SER A 197 42.48 20.12 9.07
N LEU A 198 43.24 19.05 9.29
CA LEU A 198 42.81 17.70 8.98
C LEU A 198 41.72 17.23 9.96
N GLN A 199 41.91 17.48 11.26
CA GLN A 199 40.89 17.15 12.27
C GLN A 199 39.57 17.90 12.01
N ASP A 200 39.64 19.21 11.74
CA ASP A 200 38.47 20.03 11.41
C ASP A 200 37.77 19.52 10.14
N THR A 201 38.53 19.07 9.15
CA THR A 201 37.97 18.49 7.92
C THR A 201 37.23 17.18 8.22
N LEU A 202 37.82 16.27 8.99
CA LEU A 202 37.19 14.99 9.35
C LEU A 202 35.88 15.20 10.13
N THR A 203 35.90 16.06 11.14
CA THR A 203 34.70 16.37 11.94
C THR A 203 33.61 17.02 11.09
N THR A 204 33.99 17.92 10.17
CA THR A 204 33.06 18.56 9.23
C THR A 204 32.43 17.55 8.26
N LEU A 205 33.21 16.62 7.70
CA LEU A 205 32.70 15.59 6.80
C LEU A 205 31.68 14.68 7.49
N VAL A 206 31.93 14.28 8.75
CA VAL A 206 30.97 13.49 9.53
C VAL A 206 29.70 14.29 9.79
N ALA A 207 29.80 15.56 10.16
CA ALA A 207 28.64 16.43 10.39
C ALA A 207 27.80 16.62 9.10
N MET A 208 28.44 16.78 7.94
CA MET A 208 27.75 16.84 6.65
C MET A 208 27.04 15.52 6.32
N PHE A 209 27.72 14.39 6.56
CA PHE A 209 27.14 13.07 6.34
C PHE A 209 25.90 12.81 7.22
N ILE A 210 25.94 13.18 8.50
CA ILE A 210 24.78 13.04 9.39
C ILE A 210 23.59 13.89 8.90
N ARG A 211 23.86 15.06 8.32
CA ARG A 211 22.83 15.99 7.84
C ARG A 211 22.15 15.53 6.54
N GLY A 212 22.88 14.94 5.61
CA GLY A 212 22.34 14.66 4.27
C GLY A 212 23.00 13.50 3.52
N GLY A 213 23.70 12.63 4.23
CA GLY A 213 24.39 11.46 3.68
C GLY A 213 25.54 11.83 2.75
N PHE A 214 25.92 10.89 1.88
CA PHE A 214 26.98 11.11 0.90
C PHE A 214 26.61 12.15 -0.18
N THR A 215 25.32 12.39 -0.42
CA THR A 215 24.87 13.41 -1.37
C THR A 215 25.32 14.80 -0.93
N GLU A 216 25.09 15.16 0.34
CA GLU A 216 25.52 16.44 0.92
C GLU A 216 27.05 16.63 0.82
N VAL A 217 27.80 15.57 1.09
CA VAL A 217 29.27 15.58 1.01
C VAL A 217 29.75 15.72 -0.44
N GLY A 218 29.07 15.06 -1.38
CA GLY A 218 29.34 15.19 -2.82
C GLY A 218 29.09 16.60 -3.33
N GLU A 219 27.95 17.21 -2.97
CA GLU A 219 27.64 18.59 -3.32
C GLU A 219 28.66 19.58 -2.75
N PHE A 220 29.13 19.36 -1.52
CA PHE A 220 30.20 20.16 -0.94
C PHE A 220 31.51 20.05 -1.74
N ILE A 221 31.90 18.84 -2.16
CA ILE A 221 33.09 18.60 -2.99
C ILE A 221 32.98 19.35 -4.32
N GLU A 222 31.84 19.21 -5.00
CA GLU A 222 31.59 19.83 -6.31
C GLU A 222 31.60 21.37 -6.24
N THR A 223 31.07 21.94 -5.16
CA THR A 223 30.96 23.40 -5.00
C THR A 223 32.21 24.06 -4.42
N SER A 224 33.00 23.32 -3.64
CA SER A 224 34.16 23.88 -2.94
C SER A 224 35.49 23.68 -3.67
N LEU A 225 35.61 22.64 -4.50
CA LEU A 225 36.84 22.31 -5.21
C LEU A 225 36.79 22.70 -6.70
N PRO A 226 37.91 23.17 -7.29
CA PRO A 226 38.01 23.36 -8.74
C PRO A 226 37.80 22.04 -9.49
N GLU A 227 37.15 22.08 -10.67
CA GLU A 227 36.85 20.88 -11.49
C GLU A 227 38.07 19.98 -11.74
N THR A 228 39.26 20.56 -11.88
CA THR A 228 40.50 19.81 -12.11
C THR A 228 40.97 18.97 -10.93
N GLU A 229 40.49 19.26 -9.73
CA GLU A 229 40.89 18.61 -8.48
C GLU A 229 39.76 17.76 -7.86
N GLN A 230 38.54 17.85 -8.39
CA GLN A 230 37.37 17.13 -7.87
C GLN A 230 37.57 15.61 -7.86
N ASP A 231 38.11 15.03 -8.93
CA ASP A 231 38.32 13.57 -9.01
C ASP A 231 39.34 13.06 -7.99
N THR A 232 40.44 13.80 -7.80
CA THR A 232 41.55 13.37 -6.95
C THR A 232 41.32 13.71 -5.48
N LEU A 233 40.98 14.96 -5.16
CA LEU A 233 40.75 15.40 -3.78
C LEU A 233 39.37 14.97 -3.27
N GLY A 234 38.34 14.96 -4.13
CA GLY A 234 37.01 14.50 -3.75
C GLY A 234 36.99 13.01 -3.37
N SER A 235 37.68 12.16 -4.14
CA SER A 235 37.83 10.74 -3.78
C SER A 235 38.58 10.56 -2.46
N ALA A 236 39.58 11.39 -2.17
CA ALA A 236 40.28 11.39 -0.89
C ALA A 236 39.35 11.79 0.27
N TYR A 237 38.50 12.81 0.10
CA TYR A 237 37.50 13.21 1.12
C TYR A 237 36.49 12.11 1.40
N LEU A 238 35.96 11.46 0.37
CA LEU A 238 35.02 10.35 0.53
C LEU A 238 35.68 9.13 1.19
N SER A 239 36.93 8.82 0.84
CA SER A 239 37.69 7.75 1.49
C SER A 239 37.95 8.05 2.97
N MET A 240 38.36 9.28 3.29
CA MET A 240 38.56 9.72 4.67
C MET A 240 37.26 9.63 5.48
N LEU A 241 36.14 10.07 4.91
CA LEU A 241 34.83 9.94 5.54
C LEU A 241 34.48 8.47 5.80
N ARG A 242 34.60 7.59 4.80
CA ARG A 242 34.30 6.15 4.99
C ARG A 242 35.16 5.51 6.07
N GLU A 243 36.45 5.85 6.12
CA GLU A 243 37.36 5.37 7.15
C GLU A 243 36.96 5.92 8.54
N MET A 244 36.60 7.19 8.62
CA MET A 244 36.12 7.82 9.86
C MET A 244 34.83 7.13 10.36
N LEU A 245 33.86 6.89 9.47
CA LEU A 245 32.62 6.16 9.80
C LEU A 245 32.92 4.74 10.31
N ALA A 246 33.84 4.03 9.66
CA ALA A 246 34.27 2.71 10.10
C ALA A 246 34.91 2.74 11.49
N ARG A 247 35.82 3.69 11.74
CA ARG A 247 36.46 3.85 13.07
C ARG A 247 35.44 4.16 14.16
N ILE A 248 34.45 5.02 13.91
CA ILE A 248 33.36 5.33 14.85
C ILE A 248 32.48 4.10 15.11
N TYR A 249 32.21 3.29 14.09
CA TYR A 249 31.46 2.05 14.26
C TYR A 249 32.22 1.04 15.11
N PHE A 250 33.47 0.73 14.74
CA PHE A 250 34.28 -0.29 15.40
C PHE A 250 34.76 0.12 16.80
N SER A 251 34.90 1.42 17.10
CA SER A 251 35.35 1.89 18.41
C SER A 251 34.42 1.52 19.57
N GLY A 252 33.14 1.24 19.28
CA GLY A 252 32.20 0.80 20.29
C GLY A 252 31.76 -0.65 20.15
N LEU A 253 32.49 -1.45 19.37
CA LEU A 253 32.41 -2.90 19.46
C LEU A 253 33.53 -3.39 20.39
N GLU A 254 33.22 -4.31 21.30
CA GLU A 254 34.21 -4.95 22.19
C GLU A 254 35.02 -6.02 21.41
N ILE A 255 35.66 -5.61 20.32
CA ILE A 255 36.51 -6.50 19.54
C ILE A 255 37.86 -6.58 20.25
N SER A 256 38.26 -7.79 20.66
CA SER A 256 39.61 -8.02 21.14
C SER A 256 40.61 -7.63 20.06
N GLU A 257 41.73 -6.96 20.39
CA GLU A 257 42.79 -6.60 19.42
C GLU A 257 43.29 -7.79 18.57
N SER A 258 43.00 -9.02 19.00
CA SER A 258 43.36 -10.28 18.34
C SER A 258 42.28 -10.87 17.42
N GLU A 259 41.05 -10.37 17.45
CA GLU A 259 39.96 -10.86 16.62
C GLU A 259 39.87 -10.04 15.31
N PRO A 260 40.00 -10.68 14.14
CA PRO A 260 39.87 -9.98 12.88
C PRO A 260 38.43 -9.53 12.67
N VAL A 261 38.26 -8.31 12.16
CA VAL A 261 36.98 -7.81 11.66
C VAL A 261 36.41 -8.82 10.67
N ASN A 262 35.18 -9.26 10.91
CA ASN A 262 34.53 -10.26 10.09
C ASN A 262 33.74 -9.59 8.93
N ASN A 263 33.38 -10.38 7.91
CA ASN A 263 32.65 -9.87 6.75
C ASN A 263 31.22 -9.42 7.10
N ALA A 264 30.60 -9.99 8.14
CA ALA A 264 29.25 -9.62 8.56
C ALA A 264 29.22 -8.19 9.14
N GLN A 265 30.19 -7.83 9.97
CA GLN A 265 30.37 -6.49 10.53
C GLN A 265 30.60 -5.43 9.44
N LEU A 266 31.38 -5.76 8.42
CA LEU A 266 31.60 -4.84 7.28
C LEU A 266 30.32 -4.63 6.47
N LEU A 267 29.54 -5.69 6.25
CA LEU A 267 28.25 -5.59 5.57
C LEU A 267 27.24 -4.80 6.40
N PHE A 268 27.16 -5.05 7.71
CA PHE A 268 26.29 -4.30 8.62
C PHE A 268 26.66 -2.81 8.65
N LEU A 269 27.96 -2.49 8.73
CA LEU A 269 28.45 -1.11 8.64
C LEU A 269 28.01 -0.45 7.33
N GLN A 270 28.18 -1.13 6.19
CA GLN A 270 27.74 -0.60 4.90
C GLN A 270 26.24 -0.29 4.91
N ASP A 271 25.42 -1.23 5.39
CA ASP A 271 23.98 -1.08 5.47
C ASP A 271 23.54 0.03 6.43
N ALA A 272 24.21 0.15 7.57
CA ALA A 272 23.94 1.19 8.55
C ALA A 272 24.29 2.58 7.98
N VAL A 273 25.42 2.70 7.29
CA VAL A 273 25.82 3.94 6.61
C VAL A 273 24.82 4.32 5.51
N ASP A 274 24.35 3.37 4.70
CA ASP A 274 23.34 3.61 3.66
C ASP A 274 21.98 4.03 4.28
N ALA A 275 21.61 3.41 5.40
CA ALA A 275 20.41 3.75 6.17
C ALA A 275 20.49 5.17 6.74
N ILE A 276 21.62 5.54 7.36
CA ILE A 276 21.87 6.88 7.92
C ILE A 276 21.78 7.96 6.83
N GLY A 277 22.40 7.72 5.68
CA GLY A 277 22.32 8.64 4.54
C GLY A 277 20.90 8.83 4.01
N SER A 278 19.98 7.93 4.34
CA SER A 278 18.56 8.00 3.93
C SER A 278 17.64 8.67 4.97
N LEU A 279 18.12 8.93 6.19
CA LEU A 279 17.30 9.47 7.30
C LEU A 279 16.74 10.86 7.00
N GLN A 280 17.51 11.73 6.35
CA GLN A 280 17.06 13.07 5.98
C GLN A 280 15.84 13.03 5.05
N ARG A 281 15.82 12.08 4.10
CA ARG A 281 14.67 11.87 3.21
C ARG A 281 13.52 11.16 3.92
N TYR A 282 13.82 10.32 4.92
CA TYR A 282 12.78 9.71 5.76
C TYR A 282 12.03 10.77 6.57
N GLY A 283 12.72 11.79 7.07
CA GLY A 283 12.12 13.02 7.63
C GLY A 283 11.48 12.87 9.01
N SER A 284 11.36 11.66 9.55
CA SER A 284 10.92 11.42 10.93
C SER A 284 12.12 11.42 11.89
N PRO A 285 12.05 12.12 13.05
CA PRO A 285 13.11 12.09 14.06
C PRO A 285 13.17 10.75 14.82
N VAL A 286 12.16 9.89 14.64
CA VAL A 286 12.07 8.57 15.27
C VAL A 286 11.62 7.49 14.28
N PHE A 287 12.00 6.25 14.55
CA PHE A 287 11.43 5.06 13.94
C PHE A 287 10.43 4.43 14.92
N PHE A 288 9.19 4.19 14.49
CA PHE A 288 8.20 3.54 15.34
C PHE A 288 8.20 2.02 15.12
N LEU A 289 8.38 1.27 16.20
CA LEU A 289 8.14 -0.17 16.26
C LEU A 289 6.83 -0.46 16.99
N LEU A 290 6.13 -1.51 16.58
CA LEU A 290 4.93 -2.01 17.25
C LEU A 290 5.35 -3.03 18.30
N SER A 291 5.10 -2.73 19.57
CA SER A 291 5.38 -3.65 20.68
C SER A 291 4.19 -4.54 21.01
N ASP A 292 2.97 -4.00 20.95
CA ASP A 292 1.73 -4.72 21.26
C ASP A 292 0.51 -4.09 20.57
N TYR A 293 -0.61 -4.83 20.47
CA TYR A 293 -1.86 -4.31 19.94
C TYR A 293 -3.11 -5.07 20.40
N VAL A 294 -4.23 -4.34 20.47
CA VAL A 294 -5.58 -4.88 20.57
C VAL A 294 -6.34 -4.51 19.29
N HIS A 295 -6.55 -5.51 18.42
CA HIS A 295 -7.23 -5.32 17.14
C HIS A 295 -8.74 -5.11 17.34
N VAL A 296 -9.24 -3.99 16.83
CA VAL A 296 -10.66 -3.63 16.84
C VAL A 296 -11.14 -3.53 15.40
N GLU A 297 -12.15 -4.33 15.06
CA GLU A 297 -12.72 -4.37 13.70
C GLU A 297 -13.96 -3.48 13.62
N ALA A 298 -14.11 -2.76 12.51
CA ALA A 298 -15.32 -2.01 12.18
C ALA A 298 -15.90 -2.44 10.83
N SER A 299 -17.22 -2.43 10.74
CA SER A 299 -17.96 -2.80 9.54
C SER A 299 -18.94 -1.68 9.17
N GLY A 300 -18.81 -1.17 7.95
CA GLY A 300 -19.75 -0.19 7.40
C GLY A 300 -21.01 -0.90 6.91
N LEU A 301 -22.18 -0.52 7.42
CA LEU A 301 -23.46 -1.07 6.95
C LEU A 301 -24.16 -0.08 6.03
N GLN A 302 -24.56 -0.54 4.84
CA GLN A 302 -25.36 0.22 3.89
C GLN A 302 -26.76 -0.36 3.77
N ILE A 303 -27.77 0.50 3.92
CA ILE A 303 -29.18 0.13 3.81
C ILE A 303 -29.73 0.68 2.50
N ALA A 304 -30.23 -0.20 1.64
CA ALA A 304 -30.87 0.17 0.39
C ALA A 304 -32.33 -0.31 0.34
N ARG A 305 -33.21 0.52 -0.22
CA ARG A 305 -34.62 0.17 -0.47
C ARG A 305 -34.91 0.25 -1.96
N SER A 306 -35.57 -0.76 -2.51
CA SER A 306 -35.93 -0.79 -3.94
C SER A 306 -37.43 -1.03 -4.14
N PRO A 307 -38.28 -0.01 -3.98
CA PRO A 307 -39.73 -0.16 -4.06
C PRO A 307 -40.24 -0.54 -5.47
N GLY A 308 -39.47 -0.23 -6.53
CA GLY A 308 -39.82 -0.56 -7.91
C GLY A 308 -39.54 -2.00 -8.34
N LYS A 309 -38.89 -2.83 -7.50
CA LYS A 309 -38.54 -4.22 -7.86
C LYS A 309 -39.74 -5.01 -8.39
N PRO A 310 -40.92 -5.03 -7.72
CA PRO A 310 -42.08 -5.78 -8.22
C PRO A 310 -42.56 -5.31 -9.60
N VAL A 311 -42.51 -4.00 -9.87
CA VAL A 311 -42.93 -3.41 -11.16
C VAL A 311 -41.99 -3.82 -12.28
N VAL A 312 -40.68 -3.82 -12.02
CA VAL A 312 -39.67 -4.28 -12.99
C VAL A 312 -39.86 -5.77 -13.28
N TYR A 313 -40.03 -6.61 -12.26
CA TYR A 313 -40.28 -8.04 -12.46
C TYR A 313 -41.59 -8.30 -13.23
N LEU A 314 -42.64 -7.52 -12.96
CA LEU A 314 -43.88 -7.58 -13.74
C LEU A 314 -43.64 -7.21 -15.20
N GLY A 315 -42.88 -6.15 -15.47
CA GLY A 315 -42.49 -5.75 -16.83
C GLY A 315 -41.71 -6.86 -17.55
N CYS A 316 -40.72 -7.45 -16.89
CA CYS A 316 -39.95 -8.58 -17.41
C CYS A 316 -40.85 -9.80 -17.70
N ALA A 317 -41.80 -10.12 -16.80
CA ALA A 317 -42.75 -11.21 -17.02
C ALA A 317 -43.67 -10.93 -18.21
N LEU A 318 -44.18 -9.71 -18.34
CA LEU A 318 -45.01 -9.30 -19.49
C LEU A 318 -44.22 -9.35 -20.81
N LEU A 319 -42.93 -9.00 -20.80
CA LEU A 319 -42.06 -9.15 -21.98
C LEU A 319 -41.88 -10.62 -22.37
N ILE A 320 -41.61 -11.49 -21.41
CA ILE A 320 -41.51 -12.95 -21.65
C ILE A 320 -42.82 -13.45 -22.25
N ILE A 321 -43.96 -13.11 -21.65
CA ILE A 321 -45.29 -13.48 -22.16
C ILE A 321 -45.50 -12.92 -23.58
N GLY A 322 -45.16 -11.66 -23.83
CA GLY A 322 -45.30 -11.03 -25.14
C GLY A 322 -44.50 -11.75 -26.22
N ILE A 323 -43.26 -12.17 -25.90
CA ILE A 323 -42.43 -13.00 -26.78
C ILE A 323 -43.12 -14.35 -27.04
N PHE A 324 -43.62 -15.03 -26.01
CA PHE A 324 -44.37 -16.28 -26.18
C PHE A 324 -45.61 -16.10 -27.07
N LEU A 325 -46.42 -15.06 -26.83
CA LEU A 325 -47.60 -14.76 -27.67
C LEU A 325 -47.18 -14.51 -29.12
N LEU A 326 -46.11 -13.74 -29.33
CA LEU A 326 -45.59 -13.46 -30.68
C LEU A 326 -45.19 -14.75 -31.41
N PHE A 327 -44.53 -15.69 -30.73
CA PHE A 327 -44.07 -16.95 -31.36
C PHE A 327 -45.19 -17.97 -31.55
N TYR A 328 -46.14 -18.08 -30.63
CA TYR A 328 -47.09 -19.21 -30.58
C TYR A 328 -48.51 -18.87 -31.02
N LEU A 329 -48.90 -17.60 -31.14
CA LEU A 329 -50.22 -17.20 -31.69
C LEU A 329 -50.06 -16.69 -33.13
N PRO A 330 -50.15 -17.57 -34.15
CA PRO A 330 -50.15 -17.11 -35.53
C PRO A 330 -51.42 -16.31 -35.81
N GLN A 331 -51.26 -15.12 -36.41
CA GLN A 331 -52.41 -14.38 -36.92
C GLN A 331 -52.84 -15.01 -38.25
N ARG A 332 -54.00 -15.67 -38.24
CA ARG A 332 -54.62 -16.28 -39.41
C ARG A 332 -55.75 -15.37 -39.91
N ARG A 333 -55.70 -14.97 -41.18
CA ARG A 333 -56.73 -14.17 -41.86
C ARG A 333 -57.40 -15.00 -42.93
N PHE A 334 -58.71 -14.89 -43.03
CA PHE A 334 -59.52 -15.55 -44.05
C PHE A 334 -60.34 -14.50 -44.78
N TRP A 335 -60.45 -14.67 -46.09
CA TRP A 335 -61.32 -13.90 -46.97
C TRP A 335 -62.21 -14.86 -47.73
N VAL A 336 -63.49 -14.51 -47.82
CA VAL A 336 -64.47 -15.26 -48.62
C VAL A 336 -65.09 -14.27 -49.59
N ILE A 337 -65.00 -14.58 -50.88
CA ILE A 337 -65.71 -13.85 -51.92
C ILE A 337 -66.81 -14.76 -52.43
N VAL A 338 -68.04 -14.26 -52.41
CA VAL A 338 -69.22 -14.93 -52.97
C VAL A 338 -69.58 -14.24 -54.26
N LYS A 339 -69.65 -14.98 -55.36
CA LYS A 339 -70.12 -14.48 -56.65
C LYS A 339 -71.31 -15.31 -57.10
N GLU A 340 -72.38 -14.63 -57.53
CA GLU A 340 -73.56 -15.32 -58.04
C GLU A 340 -73.38 -15.67 -59.52
N ASN A 341 -73.83 -16.85 -59.92
CA ASN A 341 -73.76 -17.35 -61.29
C ASN A 341 -75.12 -17.98 -61.68
N LYS A 342 -75.34 -18.24 -62.99
CA LYS A 342 -76.65 -18.63 -63.54
C LYS A 342 -77.21 -19.96 -63.01
N SER A 343 -76.42 -20.74 -62.28
CA SER A 343 -76.80 -22.04 -61.70
C SER A 343 -76.40 -22.21 -60.22
N GLY A 344 -76.07 -21.13 -59.50
CA GLY A 344 -75.69 -21.17 -58.08
C GLY A 344 -74.77 -20.02 -57.65
N SER A 345 -74.12 -20.14 -56.50
CA SER A 345 -73.14 -19.18 -56.00
C SER A 345 -71.73 -19.79 -55.94
N ASP A 346 -70.77 -19.16 -56.59
CA ASP A 346 -69.36 -19.50 -56.53
C ASP A 346 -68.70 -18.88 -55.30
N LEU A 347 -68.05 -19.73 -54.49
CA LEU A 347 -67.36 -19.34 -53.26
C LEU A 347 -65.84 -19.44 -53.47
N LEU A 348 -65.15 -18.30 -53.43
CA LEU A 348 -63.70 -18.24 -53.42
C LEU A 348 -63.21 -17.99 -51.99
N LEU A 349 -62.62 -19.01 -51.37
CA LEU A 349 -61.95 -18.91 -50.08
C LEU A 349 -60.46 -18.63 -50.30
N ALA A 350 -59.95 -17.58 -49.68
CA ALA A 350 -58.53 -17.28 -49.59
C ALA A 350 -58.12 -17.15 -48.12
N GLY A 351 -56.90 -17.52 -47.80
CA GLY A 351 -56.40 -17.48 -46.44
C GLY A 351 -54.92 -17.14 -46.39
N MET A 352 -54.50 -16.45 -45.34
CA MET A 352 -53.10 -16.12 -45.09
C MET A 352 -52.79 -16.29 -43.60
N SER A 353 -51.61 -16.81 -43.30
CA SER A 353 -51.05 -16.80 -41.94
C SER A 353 -49.73 -16.06 -41.95
N ASN A 354 -49.49 -15.24 -40.93
CA ASN A 354 -48.21 -14.53 -40.81
C ASN A 354 -47.04 -15.46 -40.43
N ARG A 355 -47.34 -16.66 -39.88
CA ARG A 355 -46.38 -17.65 -39.36
C ARG A 355 -46.91 -19.09 -39.55
N ASN A 356 -46.02 -20.08 -39.51
CA ASN A 356 -46.33 -21.52 -39.67
C ASN A 356 -47.19 -21.88 -40.91
N PRO A 357 -46.69 -21.63 -42.15
CA PRO A 357 -47.46 -21.88 -43.36
C PRO A 357 -47.88 -23.35 -43.54
N ARG A 358 -47.05 -24.32 -43.12
CA ARG A 358 -47.36 -25.76 -43.25
C ARG A 358 -48.56 -26.22 -42.40
N GLU A 359 -48.63 -25.75 -41.15
CA GLU A 359 -49.80 -26.01 -40.29
C GLU A 359 -51.03 -25.28 -40.81
N PHE A 360 -50.84 -24.05 -41.31
CA PHE A 360 -51.92 -23.29 -41.92
C PHE A 360 -52.48 -23.99 -43.16
N ASP A 361 -51.67 -24.56 -44.04
CA ASP A 361 -52.14 -25.29 -45.22
C ASP A 361 -53.01 -26.48 -44.83
N THR A 362 -52.60 -27.23 -43.81
CA THR A 362 -53.37 -28.38 -43.30
C THR A 362 -54.71 -27.91 -42.73
N PHE A 363 -54.68 -26.84 -41.93
CA PHE A 363 -55.89 -26.23 -41.35
C PHE A 363 -56.81 -25.63 -42.42
N PHE A 364 -56.26 -24.94 -43.41
CA PHE A 364 -56.99 -24.34 -44.53
C PHE A 364 -57.65 -25.41 -45.39
N LYS A 365 -56.92 -26.50 -45.70
CA LYS A 365 -57.49 -27.67 -46.40
C LYS A 365 -58.65 -28.27 -45.61
N HIS A 366 -58.50 -28.45 -44.31
CA HIS A 366 -59.57 -28.98 -43.47
C HIS A 366 -60.83 -28.09 -43.48
N ILE A 367 -60.66 -26.77 -43.35
CA ILE A 367 -61.77 -25.80 -43.47
C ILE A 367 -62.42 -25.87 -44.85
N SER A 368 -61.61 -25.90 -45.92
CA SER A 368 -62.12 -25.96 -47.29
C SER A 368 -62.93 -27.24 -47.57
N GLN A 369 -62.47 -28.38 -47.06
CA GLN A 369 -63.17 -29.66 -47.18
C GLN A 369 -64.47 -29.65 -46.39
N THR A 370 -64.46 -29.07 -45.19
CA THR A 370 -65.66 -28.94 -44.35
C THR A 370 -66.70 -28.05 -45.02
N LEU A 371 -66.27 -26.92 -45.58
CA LEU A 371 -67.16 -26.01 -46.33
C LEU A 371 -67.73 -26.69 -47.56
N ARG A 372 -66.92 -27.41 -48.35
CA ARG A 372 -67.40 -28.21 -49.50
C ARG A 372 -68.48 -29.20 -49.07
N ARG A 373 -68.21 -29.97 -48.00
CA ARG A 373 -69.15 -30.97 -47.46
C ARG A 373 -70.47 -30.35 -47.01
N VAL A 374 -70.43 -29.21 -46.32
CA VAL A 374 -71.65 -28.51 -45.83
C VAL A 374 -72.41 -27.84 -46.97
N SER A 375 -71.70 -27.31 -47.97
CA SER A 375 -72.32 -26.65 -49.14
C SER A 375 -72.96 -27.62 -50.13
N GLY A 376 -72.83 -28.93 -49.94
CA GLY A 376 -73.37 -29.94 -50.85
C GLY A 376 -72.62 -30.10 -52.17
N ASN A 377 -71.58 -29.30 -52.42
CA ASN A 377 -70.65 -29.46 -53.53
C ASN A 377 -69.70 -30.62 -53.23
N SER A 378 -70.14 -31.82 -53.58
CA SER A 378 -69.28 -32.99 -53.76
C SER A 378 -68.81 -32.94 -55.21
N ASP A 379 -67.49 -32.95 -55.45
CA ASP A 379 -66.98 -33.15 -56.82
C ASP A 379 -67.57 -34.43 -57.43
#